data_AF-A0A349M550-F1
#
_entry.id   AF-A0A349M550-F1
#
_cell.length_a   1.000
_cell.length_b   1.000
_cell.length_c   1.000
_cell.angle_alpha   90.00
_cell.angle_beta   90.00
_cell.angle_gamma   90.00
#
_symmetry.space_group_name_H-M   'P 1'
#
loop_
_entity.id
_entity.type
_entity.pdbx_description
1 polymer ?
#
loop_
_entity_poly.entity_id
_entity_poly.type
_entity_poly.pdbx_seq_one_letter_code
_entity_poly.pdbx_strand_id
1 'polypeptide(L)'
;MRYKNVCLIINPRDGQNMARINDVLAVFSAACWKTDMLLKTYCGQTMELATQAAKQDYDLIVSYGGDGTLNQVINGVKNVKGKSIVGLLPGGTVNEWAGEVQIPGDPVKAALALVKSNVREVDLGHVAVQSLIYPDEIEGTQKQTKSKTKKRNTEKGSTKAPHNFLMMAGLGIDAAVIGQTSNSLKRRIGPLAFDISAAKEVVQHQPFHLEIRGGKHEDHILWQGEALQVIVANTRRYANIVEVAPDAYLDDGVFDVCVITKGNPLTTMRQISAVLVQHRLDDEDENIRRFRGAHFSIRVPASILLHLDGSIVRLKDYLSKSECKILEQHSSKDIQVSYSFDAMPRAIQMAIPETYDNTLFEGKRHLDSSDASMEETGDREDVTATEGKGNKQGKQTAQSQGQGSPASESAQALLDGADGARNVTVVGGVANVNKKKVAIIAGNTMKQSTGEMRPVAVRSDKKTIIVNVEGEHGSPDMMEKLSEGSRIVVKGKKSRRGVIRATHILV
;
A
#
# COMPACT_ATOMS: atom_id res chain seq x y z
N MET A 1 -13.58 -2.98 18.84
CA MET A 1 -13.34 -2.58 17.45
C MET A 1 -11.90 -2.15 17.42
N ARG A 2 -11.12 -2.66 16.46
CA ARG A 2 -9.66 -2.48 16.45
C ARG A 2 -9.27 -1.00 16.38
N TYR A 3 -10.01 -0.22 15.59
CA TYR A 3 -9.85 1.22 15.47
C TYR A 3 -11.13 1.91 16.00
N LYS A 4 -10.97 2.91 16.87
CA LYS A 4 -12.07 3.76 17.36
C LYS A 4 -11.90 5.20 16.85
N ASN A 5 -10.71 5.77 16.99
CA ASN A 5 -10.36 7.11 16.54
C ASN A 5 -9.48 7.01 15.30
N VAL A 6 -9.93 7.61 14.21
CA VAL A 6 -9.26 7.56 12.90
C VAL A 6 -9.01 8.98 12.41
N CYS A 7 -7.79 9.25 11.96
CA CYS A 7 -7.45 10.51 11.31
C CYS A 7 -7.20 10.27 9.82
N LEU A 8 -7.98 10.90 8.96
CA LEU A 8 -7.82 10.84 7.51
C LEU A 8 -7.06 12.08 7.02
N ILE A 9 -5.82 11.90 6.57
CA ILE A 9 -4.97 12.97 6.04
C ILE A 9 -5.06 12.96 4.52
N ILE A 10 -5.57 14.05 3.96
CA ILE A 10 -5.93 14.13 2.54
C ILE A 10 -4.99 15.10 1.83
N ASN A 11 -4.43 14.66 0.71
CA ASN A 11 -3.77 15.53 -0.26
C ASN A 11 -4.73 15.83 -1.43
N PRO A 12 -5.39 17.01 -1.46
CA PRO A 12 -6.41 17.31 -2.48
C PRO A 12 -5.85 17.37 -3.91
N ARG A 13 -4.53 17.53 -4.07
CA ARG A 13 -3.87 17.60 -5.38
C ARG A 13 -3.61 16.23 -6.00
N ASP A 14 -3.47 15.20 -5.17
CA ASP A 14 -3.21 13.84 -5.66
C ASP A 14 -4.53 13.21 -6.10
N GLY A 15 -5.61 13.44 -5.33
CA GLY A 15 -6.86 12.71 -5.40
C GLY A 15 -7.64 12.84 -6.71
N GLN A 16 -7.56 11.82 -7.56
CA GLN A 16 -8.51 11.65 -8.68
C GLN A 16 -9.96 11.34 -8.24
N ASN A 17 -10.22 11.17 -6.94
CA ASN A 17 -11.49 10.61 -6.44
C ASN A 17 -12.11 11.34 -5.23
N MET A 18 -11.75 12.62 -4.99
CA MET A 18 -12.31 13.42 -3.88
C MET A 18 -13.84 13.48 -3.86
N ALA A 19 -14.49 13.35 -5.03
CA ALA A 19 -15.95 13.31 -5.15
C ALA A 19 -16.60 12.16 -4.34
N ARG A 20 -15.87 11.07 -4.08
CA ARG A 20 -16.36 9.88 -3.37
C ARG A 20 -16.02 9.85 -1.88
N ILE A 21 -15.54 10.96 -1.31
CA ILE A 21 -15.19 11.03 0.11
C ILE A 21 -16.37 10.69 1.03
N ASN A 22 -17.58 11.10 0.65
CA ASN A 22 -18.79 10.84 1.46
C ASN A 22 -19.10 9.33 1.51
N ASP A 23 -18.86 8.59 0.44
CA ASP A 23 -19.01 7.15 0.39
C ASP A 23 -18.02 6.46 1.35
N VAL A 24 -16.75 6.90 1.34
CA VAL A 24 -15.70 6.41 2.25
C VAL A 24 -16.09 6.68 3.71
N LEU A 25 -16.52 7.91 4.02
CA LEU A 25 -16.95 8.28 5.37
C LEU A 25 -18.19 7.50 5.82
N ALA A 26 -19.10 7.15 4.91
CA ALA A 26 -20.23 6.28 5.22
C ALA A 26 -19.74 4.87 5.62
N VAL A 27 -18.77 4.31 4.90
CA VAL A 27 -18.15 3.01 5.24
C VAL A 27 -17.46 3.06 6.61
N PHE A 28 -16.62 4.07 6.87
CA PHE A 28 -15.95 4.24 8.17
C PHE A 28 -16.96 4.44 9.31
N SER A 29 -18.03 5.22 9.07
CA SER A 29 -19.10 5.39 10.05
C SER A 29 -19.90 4.10 10.28
N ALA A 30 -20.08 3.26 9.26
CA ALA A 30 -20.70 1.94 9.38
C ALA A 30 -19.79 0.97 10.16
N ALA A 31 -18.47 1.13 10.07
CA ALA A 31 -17.49 0.46 10.92
C ALA A 31 -17.43 1.03 12.35
N CYS A 32 -18.25 2.06 12.64
CA CYS A 32 -18.31 2.79 13.91
C CYS A 32 -17.00 3.48 14.29
N TRP A 33 -16.24 3.95 13.29
CA TRP A 33 -15.06 4.78 13.51
C TRP A 33 -15.47 6.25 13.72
N LYS A 34 -14.82 6.91 14.67
CA LYS A 34 -14.83 8.37 14.79
C LYS A 34 -13.69 8.88 13.89
N THR A 35 -14.07 9.42 12.74
CA THR A 35 -13.11 9.91 11.75
C THR A 35 -13.03 11.43 11.76
N ASP A 36 -11.83 11.95 12.01
CA ASP A 36 -11.46 13.34 11.79
C ASP A 36 -10.70 13.47 10.45
N MET A 37 -10.83 14.62 9.78
CA MET A 37 -10.19 14.84 8.47
C MET A 37 -9.25 16.03 8.53
N LEU A 38 -8.02 15.84 8.07
CA LEU A 38 -7.00 16.89 7.96
C LEU A 38 -6.63 17.09 6.49
N LEU A 39 -6.78 18.31 6.00
CA LEU A 39 -6.49 18.68 4.61
C LEU A 39 -5.12 19.33 4.51
N LYS A 40 -4.28 18.81 3.62
CA LYS A 40 -3.03 19.46 3.23
C LYS A 40 -3.31 20.71 2.41
N THR A 41 -2.68 21.82 2.77
CA THR A 41 -2.76 23.14 2.11
C THR A 41 -1.44 23.58 1.49
N TYR A 42 -0.28 23.10 1.97
CA TYR A 42 1.03 23.41 1.40
C TYR A 42 1.99 22.20 1.38
N CYS A 43 3.14 22.36 0.71
CA CYS A 43 4.14 21.28 0.56
C CYS A 43 4.82 20.96 1.91
N GLY A 44 4.99 19.68 2.24
CA GLY A 44 5.59 19.22 3.50
C GLY A 44 4.62 19.14 4.69
N GLN A 45 3.45 19.77 4.61
CA GLN A 45 2.49 19.79 5.72
C GLN A 45 1.93 18.40 6.07
N THR A 46 1.87 17.45 5.13
CA THR A 46 1.36 16.10 5.39
C THR A 46 2.11 15.42 6.54
N MET A 47 3.44 15.56 6.59
CA MET A 47 4.27 14.99 7.64
C MET A 47 4.00 15.66 9.00
N GLU A 48 3.77 16.97 9.01
CA GLU A 48 3.42 17.72 10.22
C GLU A 48 2.06 17.29 10.76
N LEU A 49 1.05 17.16 9.89
CA LEU A 49 -0.29 16.68 10.25
C LEU A 49 -0.24 15.25 10.79
N ALA A 50 0.55 14.37 10.17
CA ALA A 50 0.73 13.00 10.65
C ALA A 50 1.43 12.95 12.01
N THR A 51 2.45 13.79 12.22
CA THR A 51 3.12 13.93 13.53
C THR A 51 2.13 14.41 14.60
N GLN A 52 1.27 15.38 14.27
CA GLN A 52 0.25 15.89 15.18
C GLN A 52 -0.80 14.82 15.50
N ALA A 53 -1.29 14.10 14.49
CA ALA A 53 -2.23 13.00 14.69
C ALA A 53 -1.61 11.90 15.56
N ALA A 54 -0.37 11.50 15.30
CA ALA A 54 0.31 10.50 16.13
C ALA A 54 0.47 10.95 17.59
N LYS A 55 0.76 12.25 17.84
CA LYS A 55 0.80 12.82 19.21
C LYS A 55 -0.57 12.87 19.89
N GLN A 56 -1.65 12.87 19.12
CA GLN A 56 -3.02 12.82 19.62
C GLN A 56 -3.52 11.38 19.81
N ASP A 57 -2.65 10.38 19.67
CA ASP A 57 -2.93 8.96 19.88
C ASP A 57 -4.13 8.44 19.07
N TYR A 58 -4.27 8.86 17.81
CA TYR A 58 -5.22 8.21 16.90
C TYR A 58 -4.81 6.74 16.71
N ASP A 59 -5.80 5.84 16.74
CA ASP A 59 -5.57 4.39 16.56
C ASP A 59 -5.08 4.10 15.13
N LEU A 60 -5.63 4.82 14.15
CA LEU A 60 -5.33 4.67 12.73
C LEU A 60 -5.19 6.05 12.06
N ILE A 61 -4.08 6.25 11.38
CA ILE A 61 -3.80 7.44 10.56
C ILE A 61 -3.79 7.00 9.10
N VAL A 62 -4.78 7.45 8.34
CA VAL A 62 -5.02 7.04 6.97
C VAL A 62 -4.50 8.12 6.03
N SER A 63 -3.53 7.76 5.18
CA SER A 63 -3.13 8.58 4.04
C SER A 63 -4.18 8.46 2.94
N TYR A 64 -4.68 9.57 2.41
CA TYR A 64 -5.45 9.61 1.17
C TYR A 64 -4.72 10.44 0.13
N GLY A 65 -4.00 9.76 -0.75
CA GLY A 65 -3.14 10.36 -1.78
C GLY A 65 -2.29 9.30 -2.48
N GLY A 66 -1.21 9.73 -3.13
CA GLY A 66 -0.23 8.81 -3.72
C GLY A 66 0.86 8.37 -2.74
N ASP A 67 1.85 7.65 -3.27
CA ASP A 67 2.97 7.08 -2.52
C ASP A 67 3.78 8.14 -1.76
N GLY A 68 4.04 9.30 -2.37
CA GLY A 68 4.70 10.42 -1.67
C GLY A 68 3.90 11.02 -0.51
N THR A 69 2.55 10.95 -0.56
CA THR A 69 1.70 11.34 0.58
C THR A 69 1.77 10.28 1.67
N LEU A 70 1.75 8.99 1.31
CA LEU A 70 1.96 7.88 2.25
C LEU A 70 3.33 7.97 2.95
N ASN A 71 4.41 8.20 2.20
CA ASN A 71 5.76 8.36 2.74
C ASN A 71 5.84 9.48 3.79
N GLN A 72 5.20 10.64 3.52
CA GLN A 72 5.14 11.74 4.49
C GLN A 72 4.33 11.36 5.74
N VAL A 73 3.24 10.61 5.61
CA VAL A 73 2.49 10.11 6.77
C VAL A 73 3.36 9.17 7.60
N ILE A 74 4.06 8.22 6.97
CA ILE A 74 4.96 7.27 7.65
C ILE A 74 6.05 8.00 8.44
N ASN A 75 6.74 8.95 7.80
CA ASN A 75 7.77 9.74 8.48
C ASN A 75 7.19 10.56 9.65
N GLY A 76 5.99 11.13 9.50
CA GLY A 76 5.32 11.88 10.56
C GLY A 76 4.94 11.00 11.75
N VAL A 77 4.41 9.80 11.50
CA VAL A 77 4.11 8.82 12.55
C VAL A 77 5.39 8.35 13.23
N LYS A 78 6.46 8.07 12.47
CA LYS A 78 7.75 7.61 12.99
C LYS A 78 8.44 8.63 13.90
N ASN A 79 8.15 9.92 13.74
CA ASN A 79 8.64 11.00 14.61
C ASN A 79 8.08 10.94 16.05
N VAL A 80 7.06 10.12 16.29
CA VAL A 80 6.40 9.98 17.59
C VAL A 80 6.57 8.56 18.09
N LYS A 81 6.99 8.40 19.35
CA LYS A 81 6.91 7.10 20.02
C LYS A 81 5.44 6.82 20.33
N GLY A 82 4.81 5.98 19.54
CA GLY A 82 3.39 5.68 19.66
C GLY A 82 3.04 4.35 19.01
N LYS A 83 1.74 4.04 19.02
CA LYS A 83 1.17 2.80 18.46
C LYS A 83 0.20 3.08 17.31
N SER A 84 0.20 4.31 16.78
CA SER A 84 -0.66 4.67 15.65
C SER A 84 -0.32 3.81 14.44
N ILE A 85 -1.35 3.15 13.91
CA ILE A 85 -1.23 2.31 12.72
C ILE A 85 -1.41 3.21 11.49
N VAL A 86 -0.68 2.93 10.41
CA VAL A 86 -0.82 3.64 9.14
C VAL A 86 -1.69 2.84 8.17
N GLY A 87 -2.63 3.52 7.52
CA GLY A 87 -3.44 2.96 6.43
C GLY A 87 -3.35 3.80 5.15
N LEU A 88 -3.73 3.22 4.02
CA LEU A 88 -3.78 3.90 2.73
C LEU A 88 -5.19 3.83 2.12
N LEU A 89 -5.67 4.96 1.62
CA LEU A 89 -6.64 5.04 0.53
C LEU A 89 -5.90 5.53 -0.72
N PRO A 90 -5.85 4.74 -1.81
CA PRO A 90 -5.11 5.13 -3.00
C PRO A 90 -5.80 6.33 -3.66
N GLY A 91 -5.02 7.36 -3.89
CA GLY A 91 -5.49 8.59 -4.52
C GLY A 91 -4.53 9.19 -5.51
N GLY A 92 -3.30 8.67 -5.64
CA GLY A 92 -2.27 9.19 -6.55
C GLY A 92 -2.32 8.58 -7.95
N THR A 93 -1.27 8.85 -8.73
CA THR A 93 -1.15 8.38 -10.12
C THR A 93 -0.71 6.93 -10.23
N VAL A 94 0.33 6.53 -9.48
CA VAL A 94 0.91 5.17 -9.56
C VAL A 94 0.28 4.28 -8.50
N ASN A 95 0.29 4.71 -7.22
CA ASN A 95 -0.20 3.93 -6.08
C ASN A 95 0.51 2.58 -5.99
N GLU A 96 1.83 2.62 -5.95
CA GLU A 96 2.69 1.45 -5.92
C GLU A 96 2.43 0.58 -4.70
N TRP A 97 2.35 1.19 -3.51
CA TRP A 97 2.04 0.45 -2.30
C TRP A 97 0.69 -0.27 -2.39
N ALA A 98 -0.31 0.39 -2.99
CA ALA A 98 -1.63 -0.20 -3.15
C ALA A 98 -1.59 -1.42 -4.08
N GLY A 99 -0.82 -1.37 -5.17
CA GLY A 99 -0.60 -2.51 -6.05
C GLY A 99 0.13 -3.65 -5.35
N GLU A 100 1.15 -3.31 -4.55
CA GLU A 100 1.96 -4.29 -3.82
C GLU A 100 1.16 -5.12 -2.81
N VAL A 101 0.29 -4.46 -2.04
CA VAL A 101 -0.53 -5.11 -1.00
C VAL A 101 -1.99 -5.31 -1.40
N GLN A 102 -2.29 -5.30 -2.71
CA GLN A 102 -3.60 -5.60 -3.30
C GLN A 102 -4.75 -4.75 -2.73
N ILE A 103 -4.49 -3.47 -2.43
CA ILE A 103 -5.53 -2.49 -2.07
C ILE A 103 -6.26 -2.08 -3.36
N PRO A 104 -7.61 -2.21 -3.41
CA PRO A 104 -8.38 -1.80 -4.58
C PRO A 104 -8.19 -0.32 -4.94
N GLY A 105 -8.10 0.01 -6.24
CA GLY A 105 -8.00 1.40 -6.69
C GLY A 105 -9.29 2.23 -6.51
N ASP A 106 -10.46 1.57 -6.45
CA ASP A 106 -11.71 2.25 -6.13
C ASP A 106 -11.72 2.67 -4.64
N PRO A 107 -11.99 3.95 -4.31
CA PRO A 107 -11.87 4.46 -2.94
C PRO A 107 -12.83 3.78 -1.95
N VAL A 108 -13.99 3.32 -2.41
CA VAL A 108 -14.98 2.68 -1.52
C VAL A 108 -14.60 1.24 -1.26
N LYS A 109 -14.15 0.51 -2.28
CA LYS A 109 -13.58 -0.83 -2.10
C LYS A 109 -12.31 -0.78 -1.25
N ALA A 110 -11.46 0.23 -1.43
CA ALA A 110 -10.30 0.47 -0.56
C ALA A 110 -10.71 0.73 0.90
N ALA A 111 -11.76 1.52 1.13
CA ALA A 111 -12.28 1.75 2.48
C ALA A 111 -12.83 0.46 3.13
N LEU A 112 -13.52 -0.38 2.35
CA LEU A 112 -13.97 -1.70 2.81
C LEU A 112 -12.80 -2.62 3.15
N ALA A 113 -11.78 -2.67 2.29
CA ALA A 113 -10.55 -3.43 2.52
C ALA A 113 -9.79 -2.94 3.77
N LEU A 114 -9.74 -1.62 3.99
CA LEU A 114 -9.13 -1.04 5.18
C LEU A 114 -9.91 -1.38 6.46
N VAL A 115 -11.24 -1.43 6.39
CA VAL A 115 -12.09 -1.90 7.50
C VAL A 115 -11.85 -3.38 7.82
N LYS A 116 -11.57 -4.19 6.80
CA LYS A 116 -11.25 -5.62 6.88
C LYS A 116 -9.73 -5.84 6.72
N SER A 117 -8.94 -5.18 7.57
CA SER A 117 -7.47 -5.22 7.54
C SER A 117 -6.85 -5.90 8.76
N ASN A 118 -5.69 -6.51 8.54
CA ASN A 118 -4.75 -6.96 9.54
C ASN A 118 -3.66 -5.92 9.78
N VAL A 119 -3.19 -5.80 11.02
CA VAL A 119 -2.00 -5.00 11.32
C VAL A 119 -0.78 -5.88 11.11
N ARG A 120 0.17 -5.38 10.34
CA ARG A 120 1.50 -5.98 10.13
C ARG A 120 2.55 -4.96 10.54
N GLU A 121 3.56 -5.44 11.25
CA GLU A 121 4.79 -4.69 11.40
C GLU A 121 5.60 -4.88 10.12
N VAL A 122 6.08 -3.77 9.57
CA VAL A 122 6.90 -3.76 8.35
C VAL A 122 8.18 -3.00 8.61
N ASP A 123 9.20 -3.37 7.87
CA ASP A 123 10.49 -2.74 7.85
C ASP A 123 10.40 -1.40 7.11
N LEU A 124 11.25 -0.47 7.51
CA LEU A 124 11.47 0.77 6.77
C LEU A 124 12.95 0.87 6.43
N GLY A 125 13.26 1.51 5.31
CA GLY A 125 14.62 1.93 5.06
C GLY A 125 14.88 3.31 5.60
N HIS A 126 16.01 3.51 6.27
CA HIS A 126 16.48 4.81 6.75
C HIS A 126 17.63 5.31 5.88
N VAL A 127 17.56 6.58 5.45
CA VAL A 127 18.62 7.26 4.72
C VAL A 127 19.20 8.42 5.51
N ALA A 128 20.53 8.52 5.49
CA ALA A 128 21.25 9.65 6.04
C ALA A 128 22.47 10.02 5.19
N VAL A 129 22.85 11.30 5.21
CA VAL A 129 24.13 11.74 4.62
C VAL A 129 25.23 11.53 5.67
N GLN A 130 26.13 10.59 5.39
CA GLN A 130 27.27 10.27 6.27
C GLN A 130 28.41 11.26 6.13
N SER A 131 28.77 11.61 4.89
CA SER A 131 29.89 12.52 4.60
C SER A 131 29.76 13.18 3.24
N LEU A 132 30.37 14.36 3.10
CA LEU A 132 30.71 15.00 1.84
C LEU A 132 32.23 14.92 1.66
N ILE A 133 32.67 14.64 0.44
CA ILE A 133 34.10 14.56 0.08
C ILE A 133 34.34 15.57 -1.05
N TYR A 134 35.36 16.40 -0.84
CA TYR A 134 35.67 17.53 -1.72
C TYR A 134 36.88 17.21 -2.62
N PRO A 135 37.01 17.88 -3.78
CA PRO A 135 38.10 17.64 -4.73
C PRO A 135 39.51 17.71 -4.12
N ASP A 136 39.75 18.70 -3.26
CA ASP A 136 41.05 18.92 -2.59
C ASP A 136 41.45 17.78 -1.64
N GLU A 137 40.50 16.93 -1.22
CA GLU A 137 40.75 15.75 -0.39
C GLU A 137 41.07 14.50 -1.23
N ILE A 138 40.77 14.52 -2.54
CA ILE A 138 40.96 13.38 -3.45
C ILE A 138 42.39 13.38 -4.02
N GLU A 139 42.94 14.55 -4.38
CA GLU A 139 44.29 14.68 -4.95
C GLU A 139 45.43 14.49 -3.93
N GLY A 140 45.15 14.53 -2.63
CA GLY A 140 46.15 14.42 -1.56
C GLY A 140 46.67 13.00 -1.24
N THR A 141 46.19 11.96 -1.92
CA THR A 141 46.38 10.56 -1.48
C THR A 141 47.61 9.88 -2.08
N GLN A 142 48.81 10.43 -1.84
CA GLN A 142 50.08 9.65 -1.88
C GLN A 142 51.03 9.92 -0.71
N LYS A 143 50.66 10.72 0.29
CA LYS A 143 51.44 10.83 1.52
C LYS A 143 50.60 10.46 2.74
N GLN A 144 51.05 9.42 3.44
CA GLN A 144 50.55 8.96 4.73
C GLN A 144 50.50 10.11 5.74
N THR A 145 49.37 10.80 5.81
CA THR A 145 48.98 11.62 6.96
C THR A 145 47.45 11.56 7.05
N LYS A 146 46.96 11.05 8.19
CA LYS A 146 45.56 10.90 8.60
C LYS A 146 44.61 11.89 7.88
N SER A 147 43.90 11.39 6.87
CA SER A 147 42.80 12.10 6.19
C SER A 147 41.81 12.63 7.24
N LYS A 148 41.55 13.93 7.24
CA LYS A 148 40.47 14.53 8.04
C LYS A 148 39.14 14.28 7.32
N THR A 149 38.73 13.02 7.18
CA THR A 149 37.31 12.71 6.92
C THR A 149 36.53 13.33 8.07
N LYS A 150 35.75 14.38 7.81
CA LYS A 150 34.91 14.98 8.86
C LYS A 150 33.72 14.04 9.08
N LYS A 151 33.96 12.96 9.82
CA LYS A 151 32.95 12.00 10.22
C LYS A 151 31.89 12.78 10.99
N ARG A 152 30.68 12.82 10.44
CA ARG A 152 29.59 13.61 10.99
C ARG A 152 29.24 13.03 12.36
N ASN A 153 29.50 13.78 13.44
CA ASN A 153 28.76 13.55 14.68
C ASN A 153 27.29 13.73 14.31
N THR A 154 26.43 12.80 14.71
CA THR A 154 24.99 12.77 14.40
C THR A 154 24.27 14.02 14.95
N GLU A 155 24.55 15.18 14.39
CA GLU A 155 23.67 16.34 14.48
C GLU A 155 22.39 15.92 13.78
N LYS A 156 21.29 15.89 14.55
CA LYS A 156 19.95 15.60 14.03
C LYS A 156 19.75 16.44 12.77
N GLY A 157 19.69 15.77 11.62
CA GLY A 157 19.31 16.38 10.36
C GLY A 157 18.00 17.16 10.53
N SER A 158 17.69 18.01 9.56
CA SER A 158 16.42 18.75 9.56
C SER A 158 15.26 17.78 9.80
N THR A 159 14.52 17.96 10.89
CA THR A 159 13.30 17.17 11.19
C THR A 159 12.18 17.38 10.16
N LYS A 160 12.43 18.22 9.14
CA LYS A 160 11.50 18.51 8.05
C LYS A 160 11.73 17.64 6.81
N ALA A 161 12.88 16.98 6.70
CA ALA A 161 13.17 16.09 5.58
C ALA A 161 12.66 14.68 5.88
N PRO A 162 12.08 13.96 4.91
CA PRO A 162 11.84 12.54 5.08
C PRO A 162 13.19 11.81 5.13
N HIS A 163 13.34 10.93 6.09
CA HIS A 163 14.54 10.10 6.25
C HIS A 163 14.23 8.63 6.05
N ASN A 164 12.96 8.27 5.90
CA ASN A 164 12.55 6.89 5.81
C ASN A 164 11.77 6.65 4.52
N PHE A 165 11.94 5.46 3.94
CA PHE A 165 11.18 4.96 2.80
C PHE A 165 10.57 3.60 3.13
N LEU A 166 9.40 3.33 2.54
CA LEU A 166 8.67 2.07 2.72
C LEU A 166 8.98 1.06 1.62
N MET A 167 9.11 1.52 0.38
CA MET A 167 9.18 0.68 -0.80
C MET A 167 10.58 0.70 -1.39
N MET A 168 11.09 1.89 -1.69
CA MET A 168 12.41 2.00 -2.32
C MET A 168 13.02 3.39 -2.22
N ALA A 169 14.34 3.42 -2.31
CA ALA A 169 15.12 4.61 -2.61
C ALA A 169 15.86 4.41 -3.93
N GLY A 170 15.96 5.47 -4.74
CA GLY A 170 16.68 5.41 -6.02
C GLY A 170 17.62 6.58 -6.23
N LEU A 171 18.75 6.27 -6.87
CA LEU A 171 19.81 7.19 -7.28
C LEU A 171 20.05 7.00 -8.78
N GLY A 172 19.83 8.04 -9.59
CA GLY A 172 20.11 8.01 -11.02
C GLY A 172 18.97 8.50 -11.91
N ILE A 173 18.76 7.78 -13.03
CA ILE A 173 17.80 8.11 -14.08
C ILE A 173 16.39 8.32 -13.52
N ASP A 174 15.92 7.44 -12.65
CA ASP A 174 14.54 7.52 -12.17
C ASP A 174 14.26 8.80 -11.37
N ALA A 175 15.20 9.22 -10.53
CA ALA A 175 15.15 10.47 -9.79
C ALA A 175 15.18 11.67 -10.75
N ALA A 176 15.98 11.59 -11.82
CA ALA A 176 16.01 12.62 -12.86
C ALA A 176 14.69 12.70 -13.64
N VAL A 177 14.09 11.56 -14.00
CA VAL A 177 12.79 11.47 -14.70
C VAL A 177 11.66 11.98 -13.81
N ILE A 178 11.62 11.60 -12.53
CA ILE A 178 10.66 12.09 -11.54
C ILE A 178 10.82 13.61 -11.36
N GLY A 179 12.06 14.10 -11.35
CA GLY A 179 12.39 15.53 -11.22
C GLY A 179 11.99 16.39 -12.42
N GLN A 180 11.95 15.81 -13.62
CA GLN A 180 11.64 16.51 -14.87
C GLN A 180 10.17 16.37 -15.33
N THR A 181 9.43 15.37 -14.84
CA THR A 181 8.03 15.16 -15.26
C THR A 181 7.07 16.12 -14.58
N SER A 182 6.53 17.07 -15.36
CA SER A 182 5.45 17.95 -14.92
C SER A 182 4.21 17.15 -14.48
N ASN A 183 3.54 17.58 -13.39
CA ASN A 183 2.29 16.98 -12.88
C ASN A 183 1.16 16.94 -13.94
N SER A 184 1.25 17.75 -14.99
CA SER A 184 0.33 17.80 -16.12
C SER A 184 0.53 16.66 -17.13
N LEU A 185 1.76 16.17 -17.32
CA LEU A 185 2.05 15.06 -18.24
C LEU A 185 1.68 13.72 -17.61
N LYS A 186 1.87 13.58 -16.28
CA LYS A 186 1.41 12.44 -15.45
C LYS A 186 -0.10 12.20 -15.48
N ARG A 187 -0.89 13.18 -15.97
CA ARG A 187 -2.36 13.21 -15.81
C ARG A 187 -3.14 13.03 -17.11
N ARG A 188 -2.48 13.04 -18.28
CA ARG A 188 -3.17 13.27 -19.57
C ARG A 188 -2.99 12.19 -20.63
N ILE A 189 -2.04 11.25 -20.50
CA ILE A 189 -1.64 10.37 -21.63
C ILE A 189 -1.50 8.87 -21.24
N GLY A 190 -1.81 8.50 -19.99
CA GLY A 190 -1.83 7.09 -19.58
C GLY A 190 -0.44 6.42 -19.43
N PRO A 191 -0.38 5.12 -19.09
CA PRO A 191 0.86 4.41 -18.75
C PRO A 191 1.92 4.40 -19.88
N LEU A 192 1.49 4.24 -21.13
CA LEU A 192 2.36 4.05 -22.30
C LEU A 192 3.24 5.26 -22.67
N ALA A 193 2.86 6.48 -22.27
CA ALA A 193 3.67 7.67 -22.52
C ALA A 193 4.86 7.79 -21.55
N PHE A 194 4.74 7.18 -20.36
CA PHE A 194 5.85 7.09 -19.41
C PHE A 194 6.95 6.19 -19.98
N ASP A 195 6.56 5.09 -20.63
CA ASP A 195 7.49 4.11 -21.21
C ASP A 195 8.39 4.71 -22.31
N ILE A 196 7.85 5.56 -23.19
CA ILE A 196 8.63 6.19 -24.28
C ILE A 196 9.54 7.31 -23.76
N SER A 197 9.06 8.14 -22.84
CA SER A 197 9.89 9.18 -22.23
C SER A 197 10.99 8.59 -21.35
N ALA A 198 10.69 7.55 -20.57
CA ALA A 198 11.68 6.84 -19.76
C ALA A 198 12.74 6.16 -20.66
N ALA A 199 12.34 5.49 -21.74
CA ALA A 199 13.28 4.89 -22.68
C ALA A 199 14.22 5.92 -23.33
N LYS A 200 13.71 7.10 -23.68
CA LYS A 200 14.52 8.19 -24.24
C LYS A 200 15.53 8.74 -23.22
N GLU A 201 15.13 8.88 -21.97
CA GLU A 201 15.99 9.34 -20.88
C GLU A 201 17.10 8.31 -20.57
N VAL A 202 16.80 7.01 -20.62
CA VAL A 202 17.82 5.94 -20.47
C VAL A 202 18.93 6.07 -21.54
N VAL A 203 18.60 6.45 -22.77
CA VAL A 203 19.58 6.64 -23.85
C VAL A 203 20.38 7.95 -23.69
N GLN A 204 19.78 8.98 -23.08
CA GLN A 204 20.38 10.31 -22.97
C GLN A 204 21.17 10.51 -21.68
N HIS A 205 20.90 9.73 -20.65
CA HIS A 205 21.57 9.84 -19.37
C HIS A 205 23.01 9.32 -19.40
N GLN A 206 23.92 10.13 -18.87
CA GLN A 206 25.31 9.74 -18.68
C GLN A 206 25.43 8.85 -17.44
N PRO A 207 26.24 7.78 -17.50
CA PRO A 207 26.62 7.03 -16.31
C PRO A 207 27.28 7.93 -15.27
N PHE A 208 27.18 7.49 -14.02
CA PHE A 208 27.91 8.09 -12.92
C PHE A 208 28.71 7.01 -12.19
N HIS A 209 29.93 7.36 -11.82
CA HIS A 209 30.75 6.52 -10.96
C HIS A 209 30.15 6.43 -9.55
N LEU A 210 30.15 5.23 -8.98
CA LEU A 210 29.72 5.02 -7.60
C LEU A 210 30.53 3.92 -6.91
N GLU A 211 30.48 3.93 -5.58
CA GLU A 211 31.06 2.91 -4.71
C GLU A 211 29.99 2.43 -3.71
N ILE A 212 29.80 1.10 -3.63
CA ILE A 212 28.90 0.45 -2.67
C ILE A 212 29.74 -0.31 -1.66
N ARG A 213 29.51 -0.03 -0.39
CA ARG A 213 30.07 -0.77 0.75
C ARG A 213 28.96 -1.46 1.54
N GLY A 214 29.27 -2.64 2.04
CA GLY A 214 28.36 -3.44 2.86
C GLY A 214 28.81 -3.53 4.31
N GLY A 215 27.84 -3.75 5.20
CA GLY A 215 28.10 -4.03 6.61
C GLY A 215 28.13 -2.78 7.50
N LYS A 216 27.89 -2.98 8.79
CA LYS A 216 27.66 -1.92 9.80
C LYS A 216 28.86 -0.99 10.02
N HIS A 217 30.07 -1.45 9.67
CA HIS A 217 31.31 -0.69 9.80
C HIS A 217 31.94 -0.30 8.46
N GLU A 218 31.27 -0.52 7.33
CA GLU A 218 31.77 -0.22 5.98
C GLU A 218 33.06 -0.99 5.64
N ASP A 219 33.24 -2.18 6.24
CA ASP A 219 34.51 -2.90 6.28
C ASP A 219 35.01 -3.38 4.91
N HIS A 220 34.11 -3.49 3.92
CA HIS A 220 34.47 -3.96 2.58
C HIS A 220 33.66 -3.29 1.47
N ILE A 221 34.35 -3.00 0.36
CA ILE A 221 33.74 -2.57 -0.91
C ILE A 221 33.08 -3.80 -1.53
N LEU A 222 31.78 -3.70 -1.76
CA LEU A 222 31.00 -4.72 -2.47
C LEU A 222 31.14 -4.54 -3.98
N TRP A 223 31.10 -3.28 -4.44
CA TRP A 223 31.18 -2.96 -5.86
C TRP A 223 31.58 -1.51 -6.09
N GLN A 224 32.26 -1.26 -7.20
CA GLN A 224 32.64 0.07 -7.66
C GLN A 224 32.64 0.11 -9.19
N GLY A 225 32.08 1.17 -9.77
CA GLY A 225 32.03 1.35 -11.22
C GLY A 225 31.02 2.37 -11.69
N GLU A 226 30.84 2.43 -13.01
CA GLU A 226 29.88 3.31 -13.69
C GLU A 226 28.48 2.68 -13.70
N ALA A 227 27.49 3.39 -13.18
CA ALA A 227 26.10 2.98 -13.21
C ALA A 227 25.18 4.03 -13.83
N LEU A 228 24.06 3.54 -14.34
CA LEU A 228 22.93 4.36 -14.79
C LEU A 228 21.91 4.57 -13.66
N GLN A 229 21.76 3.57 -12.80
CA GLN A 229 20.75 3.56 -11.75
C GLN A 229 21.17 2.67 -10.58
N VAL A 230 20.83 3.08 -9.37
CA VAL A 230 20.82 2.23 -8.18
C VAL A 230 19.45 2.29 -7.52
N ILE A 231 18.89 1.14 -7.18
CA ILE A 231 17.62 0.98 -6.48
C ILE A 231 17.89 0.19 -5.20
N VAL A 232 17.58 0.79 -4.05
CA VAL A 232 17.57 0.13 -2.75
C VAL A 232 16.13 -0.21 -2.43
N ALA A 233 15.77 -1.49 -2.50
CA ALA A 233 14.38 -1.96 -2.47
C ALA A 233 14.04 -2.70 -1.18
N ASN A 234 12.81 -2.47 -0.72
CA ASN A 234 12.12 -3.17 0.37
C ASN A 234 10.85 -3.89 -0.15
N THR A 235 10.42 -3.57 -1.39
CA THR A 235 9.32 -4.23 -2.12
C THR A 235 9.82 -4.74 -3.48
N ARG A 236 9.01 -5.56 -4.16
CA ARG A 236 9.46 -6.31 -5.36
C ARG A 236 9.39 -5.51 -6.63
N ARG A 237 8.29 -4.78 -6.79
CA ARG A 237 7.95 -4.06 -8.02
C ARG A 237 8.36 -2.61 -7.91
N TYR A 238 8.74 -2.08 -9.06
CA TYR A 238 9.01 -0.69 -9.36
C TYR A 238 7.91 -0.16 -10.31
N ALA A 239 7.33 0.98 -9.97
CA ALA A 239 6.23 1.62 -10.67
C ALA A 239 5.03 0.70 -10.97
N ASN A 240 4.73 -0.26 -10.08
CA ASN A 240 3.69 -1.30 -10.24
C ASN A 240 3.87 -2.30 -11.38
N ILE A 241 4.88 -2.13 -12.23
CA ILE A 241 4.98 -2.85 -13.50
C ILE A 241 6.24 -3.71 -13.56
N VAL A 242 7.36 -3.24 -13.02
CA VAL A 242 8.66 -3.92 -13.25
C VAL A 242 9.13 -4.59 -11.97
N GLU A 243 9.27 -5.91 -11.97
CA GLU A 243 9.89 -6.62 -10.86
C GLU A 243 11.41 -6.40 -10.86
N VAL A 244 11.89 -5.66 -9.85
CA VAL A 244 13.31 -5.29 -9.68
C VAL A 244 13.98 -6.15 -8.61
N ALA A 245 13.24 -6.47 -7.56
CA ALA A 245 13.71 -7.22 -6.39
C ALA A 245 12.76 -8.38 -6.06
N PRO A 246 12.70 -9.45 -6.88
CA PRO A 246 11.72 -10.54 -6.72
C PRO A 246 11.77 -11.23 -5.34
N ASP A 247 12.94 -11.22 -4.70
CA ASP A 247 13.17 -11.88 -3.41
C ASP A 247 12.92 -10.98 -2.19
N ALA A 248 12.44 -9.75 -2.39
CA ALA A 248 12.20 -8.80 -1.31
C ALA A 248 11.05 -9.25 -0.38
N TYR A 249 11.26 -9.03 0.93
CA TYR A 249 10.27 -9.17 1.99
C TYR A 249 10.23 -7.90 2.84
N LEU A 250 9.05 -7.61 3.39
CA LEU A 250 8.80 -6.42 4.21
C LEU A 250 9.11 -6.63 5.70
N ASP A 251 9.55 -7.82 6.11
CA ASP A 251 9.72 -8.20 7.52
C ASP A 251 10.98 -9.03 7.82
N ASP A 252 11.98 -9.00 6.92
CA ASP A 252 13.22 -9.78 7.01
C ASP A 252 14.45 -8.97 7.47
N GLY A 253 14.32 -7.66 7.62
CA GLY A 253 15.33 -6.75 8.13
C GLY A 253 16.47 -6.44 7.16
N VAL A 254 16.30 -6.70 5.86
CA VAL A 254 17.33 -6.44 4.84
C VAL A 254 16.75 -5.74 3.61
N PHE A 255 17.62 -5.15 2.79
CA PHE A 255 17.27 -4.62 1.48
C PHE A 255 17.78 -5.52 0.37
N ASP A 256 17.11 -5.43 -0.78
CA ASP A 256 17.61 -5.85 -2.07
C ASP A 256 18.08 -4.63 -2.88
N VAL A 257 19.38 -4.55 -3.13
CA VAL A 257 20.00 -3.45 -3.88
C VAL A 257 20.26 -3.91 -5.31
N CYS A 258 19.67 -3.21 -6.28
CA CYS A 258 19.86 -3.44 -7.71
C CYS A 258 20.65 -2.27 -8.33
N VAL A 259 21.75 -2.57 -9.01
CA VAL A 259 22.53 -1.62 -9.80
C VAL A 259 22.38 -1.97 -11.28
N ILE A 260 21.99 -0.98 -12.08
CA ILE A 260 21.92 -1.08 -13.52
C ILE A 260 23.13 -0.35 -14.08
N THR A 261 24.09 -1.09 -14.63
CA THR A 261 25.29 -0.53 -15.26
C THR A 261 25.02 -0.20 -16.72
N LYS A 262 25.91 0.59 -17.33
CA LYS A 262 25.84 0.84 -18.77
C LYS A 262 26.31 -0.40 -19.53
N GLY A 263 25.36 -1.05 -20.20
CA GLY A 263 25.67 -2.07 -21.19
C GLY A 263 26.03 -1.50 -22.57
N ASN A 264 26.37 -2.40 -23.49
CA ASN A 264 26.43 -2.06 -24.90
C ASN A 264 24.99 -1.89 -25.47
N PRO A 265 24.81 -1.30 -26.66
CA PRO A 265 23.47 -1.07 -27.21
C PRO A 265 22.60 -2.34 -27.31
N LEU A 266 23.19 -3.51 -27.54
CA LEU A 266 22.44 -4.78 -27.65
C LEU A 266 21.93 -5.25 -26.28
N THR A 267 22.78 -5.24 -25.24
CA THR A 267 22.37 -5.58 -23.87
C THR A 267 21.35 -4.59 -23.33
N THR A 268 21.51 -3.29 -23.62
CA THR A 268 20.52 -2.27 -23.26
C THR A 268 19.18 -2.53 -23.94
N MET A 269 19.17 -2.87 -25.24
CA MET A 269 17.94 -3.23 -25.96
C MET A 269 17.30 -4.51 -25.42
N ARG A 270 18.10 -5.51 -25.02
CA ARG A 270 17.62 -6.72 -24.36
C ARG A 270 16.94 -6.40 -23.04
N GLN A 271 17.52 -5.53 -22.20
CA GLN A 271 16.89 -5.08 -20.95
C GLN A 271 15.60 -4.32 -21.17
N ILE A 272 15.58 -3.37 -22.13
CA ILE A 272 14.34 -2.66 -22.48
C ILE A 272 13.27 -3.65 -22.92
N SER A 273 13.62 -4.66 -23.72
CA SER A 273 12.70 -5.73 -24.14
C SER A 273 12.21 -6.57 -22.95
N ALA A 274 13.10 -6.96 -22.03
CA ALA A 274 12.74 -7.71 -20.83
C ALA A 274 11.73 -6.94 -19.97
N VAL A 275 11.97 -5.64 -19.75
CA VAL A 275 11.05 -4.77 -19.01
C VAL A 275 9.68 -4.64 -19.71
N LEU A 276 9.67 -4.43 -21.03
CA LEU A 276 8.43 -4.21 -21.79
C LEU A 276 7.59 -5.50 -21.96
N VAL A 277 8.24 -6.66 -22.11
CA VAL A 277 7.57 -7.93 -22.43
C VAL A 277 7.41 -8.81 -21.20
N GLN A 278 8.45 -8.93 -20.37
CA GLN A 278 8.47 -9.82 -19.21
C GLN A 278 8.14 -9.10 -17.91
N HIS A 279 8.06 -7.77 -17.91
CA HIS A 279 7.76 -6.97 -16.72
C HIS A 279 8.75 -7.21 -15.58
N ARG A 280 10.01 -7.51 -15.90
CA ARG A 280 11.11 -7.77 -14.97
C ARG A 280 12.45 -7.39 -15.59
N LEU A 281 13.45 -7.23 -14.74
CA LEU A 281 14.84 -7.15 -15.20
C LEU A 281 15.34 -8.54 -15.61
N ASP A 282 16.25 -8.59 -16.59
CA ASP A 282 16.87 -9.84 -17.00
C ASP A 282 18.05 -10.17 -16.08
N ASP A 283 17.86 -11.18 -15.23
CA ASP A 283 18.79 -11.59 -14.18
C ASP A 283 20.10 -12.19 -14.71
N GLU A 284 20.09 -12.69 -15.94
CA GLU A 284 21.26 -13.26 -16.61
C GLU A 284 22.13 -12.19 -17.29
N ASP A 285 21.73 -10.92 -17.22
CA ASP A 285 22.52 -9.82 -17.77
C ASP A 285 23.60 -9.36 -16.79
N GLU A 286 24.85 -9.40 -17.24
CA GLU A 286 26.03 -8.93 -16.51
C GLU A 286 25.97 -7.44 -16.11
N ASN A 287 25.07 -6.67 -16.74
CA ASN A 287 24.82 -5.26 -16.43
C ASN A 287 23.86 -5.05 -15.25
N ILE A 288 23.28 -6.12 -14.72
CA ILE A 288 22.47 -6.09 -13.50
C ILE A 288 23.31 -6.66 -12.36
N ARG A 289 23.56 -5.85 -11.33
CA ARG A 289 24.26 -6.30 -10.11
C ARG A 289 23.30 -6.24 -8.94
N ARG A 290 23.26 -7.31 -8.15
CA ARG A 290 22.41 -7.41 -6.95
C ARG A 290 23.23 -7.62 -5.70
N PHE A 291 22.82 -6.95 -4.64
CA PHE A 291 23.38 -7.10 -3.29
C PHE A 291 22.24 -7.19 -2.29
N ARG A 292 22.39 -8.00 -1.24
CA ARG A 292 21.39 -8.12 -0.18
C ARG A 292 22.03 -7.87 1.18
N GLY A 293 21.37 -7.08 2.04
CA GLY A 293 21.91 -6.76 3.36
C GLY A 293 21.15 -5.67 4.12
N ALA A 294 21.40 -5.56 5.42
CA ALA A 294 20.73 -4.59 6.29
C ALA A 294 21.36 -3.19 6.26
N HIS A 295 22.62 -3.07 5.83
CA HIS A 295 23.41 -1.85 5.92
C HIS A 295 24.24 -1.66 4.65
N PHE A 296 24.03 -0.53 3.97
CA PHE A 296 24.80 -0.12 2.80
C PHE A 296 25.29 1.33 2.95
N SER A 297 26.50 1.59 2.48
CA SER A 297 26.97 2.95 2.19
C SER A 297 27.16 3.09 0.69
N ILE A 298 26.50 4.07 0.09
CA ILE A 298 26.54 4.32 -1.35
C ILE A 298 27.09 5.72 -1.59
N ARG A 299 28.24 5.78 -2.26
CA ARG A 299 28.92 7.02 -2.62
C ARG A 299 28.67 7.37 -4.07
N VAL A 300 28.20 8.60 -4.32
CA VAL A 300 27.88 9.13 -5.66
C VAL A 300 28.26 10.61 -5.77
N PRO A 301 28.36 11.19 -6.99
CA PRO A 301 28.45 12.63 -7.16
C PRO A 301 27.24 13.35 -6.53
N ALA A 302 27.46 14.50 -5.89
CA ALA A 302 26.40 15.27 -5.24
C ALA A 302 25.36 15.85 -6.22
N SER A 303 25.65 15.84 -7.52
CA SER A 303 24.71 16.16 -8.60
C SER A 303 23.65 15.06 -8.83
N ILE A 304 23.87 13.84 -8.36
CA ILE A 304 22.92 12.73 -8.52
C ILE A 304 21.75 12.91 -7.54
N LEU A 305 20.55 12.94 -8.09
CA LEU A 305 19.33 13.08 -7.30
C LEU A 305 18.99 11.77 -6.59
N LEU A 306 18.46 11.92 -5.37
CA LEU A 306 17.89 10.84 -4.57
C LEU A 306 16.37 11.00 -4.55
N HIS A 307 15.66 9.89 -4.70
CA HIS A 307 14.22 9.82 -4.40
C HIS A 307 13.94 8.76 -3.33
N LEU A 308 12.89 8.99 -2.56
CA LEU A 308 12.34 8.06 -1.57
C LEU A 308 10.85 7.84 -1.91
N ASP A 309 10.45 6.59 -2.15
CA ASP A 309 9.08 6.21 -2.54
C ASP A 309 8.51 7.11 -3.66
N GLY A 310 9.32 7.38 -4.68
CA GLY A 310 8.92 8.20 -5.84
C GLY A 310 8.87 9.71 -5.59
N SER A 311 9.39 10.20 -4.45
CA SER A 311 9.49 11.63 -4.12
C SER A 311 10.93 12.10 -4.04
N ILE A 312 11.28 13.14 -4.80
CA ILE A 312 12.64 13.71 -4.78
C ILE A 312 12.92 14.34 -3.43
N VAL A 313 14.06 13.97 -2.86
CA VAL A 313 14.62 14.59 -1.67
C VAL A 313 15.86 15.38 -2.08
N ARG A 314 15.98 16.60 -1.57
CA ARG A 314 17.09 17.47 -1.95
C ARG A 314 18.23 17.25 -0.97
N LEU A 315 19.45 17.06 -1.48
CA LEU A 315 20.63 16.91 -0.64
C LEU A 315 20.73 18.02 0.43
N LYS A 316 20.46 19.27 0.06
CA LYS A 316 20.45 20.42 0.99
C LYS A 316 19.51 20.28 2.19
N ASP A 317 18.46 19.46 2.09
CA ASP A 317 17.53 19.24 3.19
C ASP A 317 18.15 18.36 4.30
N TYR A 318 19.25 17.65 4.00
CA TYR A 318 20.03 16.84 4.94
C TYR A 318 21.28 17.53 5.49
N LEU A 319 21.60 18.73 5.00
CA LEU A 319 22.86 19.42 5.26
C LEU A 319 22.69 20.61 6.23
N SER A 320 23.76 20.90 6.96
CA SER A 320 23.89 22.13 7.74
C SER A 320 23.98 23.36 6.84
N LYS A 321 23.71 24.55 7.40
CA LYS A 321 23.86 25.82 6.67
C LYS A 321 25.29 26.03 6.14
N SER A 322 26.31 25.57 6.86
CA SER A 322 27.71 25.62 6.43
C SER A 322 27.98 24.72 5.23
N GLU A 323 27.47 23.48 5.25
CA GLU A 323 27.65 22.53 4.15
C GLU A 323 26.94 22.99 2.88
N CYS A 324 25.73 23.57 3.01
CA CYS A 324 25.01 24.16 1.88
C CYS A 324 25.82 25.28 1.20
N LYS A 325 26.45 26.18 1.98
CA LYS A 325 27.30 27.24 1.41
C LYS A 325 28.49 26.68 0.65
N ILE A 326 29.08 25.57 1.12
CA ILE A 326 30.20 24.92 0.43
C ILE A 326 29.72 24.28 -0.88
N LEU A 327 28.56 23.62 -0.87
CA LEU A 327 27.93 23.07 -2.09
C LEU A 327 27.66 24.17 -3.14
N GLU A 328 27.29 25.37 -2.72
CA GLU A 328 27.03 26.51 -3.64
C GLU A 328 28.31 27.10 -4.24
N GLN A 329 29.47 26.91 -3.59
CA GLN A 329 30.76 27.44 -4.02
C GLN A 329 31.52 26.54 -5.00
N HIS A 330 31.13 25.27 -5.10
CA HIS A 330 31.78 24.27 -5.94
C HIS A 330 30.78 23.69 -6.94
N SER A 331 31.28 23.13 -8.05
CA SER A 331 30.43 22.33 -8.93
C SER A 331 29.98 21.07 -8.19
N SER A 332 28.66 20.85 -8.13
CA SER A 332 28.06 19.65 -7.51
C SER A 332 28.54 18.32 -8.12
N LYS A 333 29.15 18.34 -9.31
CA LYS A 333 29.74 17.16 -9.94
C LYS A 333 31.07 16.75 -9.32
N ASP A 334 31.78 17.70 -8.72
CA ASP A 334 33.15 17.48 -8.20
C ASP A 334 33.12 17.05 -6.72
N ILE A 335 31.97 17.19 -6.07
CA ILE A 335 31.74 16.75 -4.69
C ILE A 335 31.13 15.36 -4.71
N GLN A 336 31.66 14.45 -3.90
CA GLN A 336 31.03 13.15 -3.65
C GLN A 336 30.23 13.20 -2.35
N VAL A 337 29.06 12.59 -2.35
CA VAL A 337 28.21 12.38 -1.18
C VAL A 337 28.15 10.89 -0.86
N SER A 338 28.33 10.53 0.42
CA SER A 338 28.12 9.17 0.90
C SER A 338 26.80 9.11 1.68
N TYR A 339 25.86 8.31 1.18
CA TYR A 339 24.59 8.04 1.83
C TYR A 339 24.68 6.70 2.59
N SER A 340 24.21 6.65 3.84
CA SER A 340 23.90 5.38 4.49
C SER A 340 22.46 4.99 4.21
N PHE A 341 22.26 3.70 4.00
CA PHE A 341 20.97 3.03 3.95
C PHE A 341 20.95 1.95 5.01
N ASP A 342 20.09 2.14 6.01
CA ASP A 342 19.97 1.26 7.17
C ASP A 342 18.56 0.68 7.24
N ALA A 343 18.44 -0.65 7.18
CA ALA A 343 17.18 -1.33 7.38
C ALA A 343 16.74 -1.13 8.83
N MET A 344 15.46 -0.81 9.02
CA MET A 344 14.82 -0.66 10.31
C MET A 344 13.78 -1.77 10.47
N PRO A 345 14.14 -2.91 11.07
CA PRO A 345 13.23 -4.02 11.23
C PRO A 345 11.99 -3.62 12.05
N ARG A 346 10.80 -4.00 11.58
CA ARG A 346 9.50 -3.82 12.25
C ARG A 346 9.29 -2.38 12.72
N ALA A 347 9.71 -1.42 11.91
CA ALA A 347 9.77 -0.01 12.29
C ALA A 347 8.42 0.70 12.33
N ILE A 348 7.40 0.16 11.64
CA ILE A 348 6.07 0.75 11.62
C ILE A 348 4.96 -0.30 11.49
N GLN A 349 3.78 0.03 12.02
CA GLN A 349 2.58 -0.79 11.90
C GLN A 349 1.70 -0.30 10.74
N MET A 350 1.42 -1.20 9.80
CA MET A 350 0.60 -0.95 8.61
C MET A 350 -0.69 -1.76 8.65
N ALA A 351 -1.80 -1.15 8.23
CA ALA A 351 -3.05 -1.85 7.96
C ALA A 351 -3.03 -2.46 6.55
N ILE A 352 -2.98 -3.78 6.48
CA ILE A 352 -2.92 -4.59 5.24
C ILE A 352 -4.26 -5.31 5.05
N PRO A 353 -4.88 -5.29 3.85
CA PRO A 353 -6.14 -6.01 3.61
C PRO A 353 -6.06 -7.49 4.01
N GLU A 354 -7.13 -8.03 4.61
CA GLU A 354 -7.21 -9.48 4.89
C GLU A 354 -7.20 -10.33 3.61
N THR A 355 -7.59 -9.74 2.47
CA THR A 355 -7.57 -10.38 1.15
C THR A 355 -6.18 -10.48 0.55
N TYR A 356 -5.18 -9.79 1.12
CA TYR A 356 -3.82 -9.84 0.62
C TYR A 356 -3.22 -11.23 0.82
N ASP A 357 -2.59 -11.77 -0.23
CA ASP A 357 -1.99 -13.11 -0.23
C ASP A 357 -0.73 -13.27 0.64
N ASN A 358 -0.25 -12.21 1.29
CA ASN A 358 0.93 -12.21 2.16
C ASN A 358 2.25 -12.58 1.46
N THR A 359 2.34 -12.45 0.13
CA THR A 359 3.54 -12.81 -0.64
C THR A 359 4.79 -12.00 -0.28
N LEU A 360 4.66 -10.75 0.20
CA LEU A 360 5.75 -9.88 0.66
C LEU A 360 6.19 -10.15 2.11
N PHE A 361 5.67 -11.19 2.77
CA PHE A 361 6.03 -11.52 4.14
C PHE A 361 6.62 -12.93 4.24
N GLU A 362 7.75 -13.08 4.93
CA GLU A 362 8.56 -14.31 4.88
C GLU A 362 7.81 -15.54 5.44
N GLY A 363 6.93 -15.32 6.42
CA GLY A 363 6.25 -16.35 7.21
C GLY A 363 5.36 -17.35 6.45
N LYS A 364 5.16 -17.23 5.13
CA LYS A 364 4.54 -18.28 4.32
C LYS A 364 5.45 -19.50 4.10
N ARG A 365 6.78 -19.34 4.06
CA ARG A 365 7.70 -20.48 3.87
C ARG A 365 7.70 -21.47 5.04
N HIS A 366 7.28 -21.06 6.23
CA HIS A 366 7.25 -21.92 7.43
C HIS A 366 5.93 -22.66 7.67
N LEU A 367 4.83 -22.26 7.01
CA LEU A 367 3.53 -22.93 7.19
C LEU A 367 3.35 -24.12 6.25
N ASP A 368 4.03 -24.14 5.11
CA ASP A 368 3.96 -25.26 4.14
C ASP A 368 4.91 -26.43 4.50
N SER A 369 5.77 -26.29 5.53
CA SER A 369 6.70 -27.35 5.98
C SER A 369 6.29 -28.05 7.27
N SER A 370 5.24 -27.58 7.97
CA SER A 370 4.76 -28.17 9.22
C SER A 370 3.59 -29.14 9.08
N ASP A 371 2.99 -29.27 7.90
CA ASP A 371 1.88 -30.20 7.64
C ASP A 371 2.32 -31.54 7.01
N ALA A 372 3.63 -31.76 6.82
CA ALA A 372 4.18 -32.98 6.20
C ALA A 372 4.63 -34.05 7.21
N SER A 373 4.20 -34.00 8.48
CA SER A 373 4.57 -35.02 9.46
C SER A 373 3.47 -35.33 10.46
N MET A 374 2.30 -35.80 9.99
CA MET A 374 1.45 -36.74 10.74
C MET A 374 0.62 -37.57 9.77
N GLU A 375 1.23 -38.63 9.21
CA GLU A 375 0.49 -39.78 8.67
C GLU A 375 0.36 -40.88 9.74
N GLU A 376 -0.87 -41.38 9.82
CA GLU A 376 -1.29 -42.76 10.08
C GLU A 376 -0.87 -43.48 11.39
N THR A 377 -1.84 -43.58 12.29
CA THR A 377 -2.36 -44.87 12.81
C THR A 377 -3.89 -44.64 12.94
N GLY A 378 -4.80 -45.35 12.27
CA GLY A 378 -4.87 -46.79 12.07
C GLY A 378 -5.84 -47.35 13.11
N ASP A 379 -7.15 -47.29 12.84
CA ASP A 379 -8.06 -48.41 13.14
C ASP A 379 -9.45 -48.22 12.51
N ARG A 380 -9.79 -49.22 11.70
CA ARG A 380 -11.10 -49.48 11.10
C ARG A 380 -11.97 -50.19 12.12
N GLU A 381 -13.19 -49.74 12.32
CA GLU A 381 -14.28 -50.64 12.71
C GLU A 381 -15.48 -50.47 11.77
N ASP A 382 -15.89 -51.64 11.30
CA ASP A 382 -16.87 -51.98 10.29
C ASP A 382 -18.19 -52.29 11.00
N VAL A 383 -19.30 -51.62 10.67
CA VAL A 383 -20.65 -52.12 11.03
C VAL A 383 -21.63 -51.85 9.89
N THR A 384 -21.75 -52.90 9.09
CA THR A 384 -22.90 -53.43 8.33
C THR A 384 -24.26 -52.73 8.41
N ALA A 385 -24.83 -52.61 7.22
CA ALA A 385 -26.22 -52.32 6.87
C ALA A 385 -27.28 -53.14 7.61
N THR A 386 -28.49 -52.57 7.72
CA THR A 386 -29.72 -53.37 7.66
C THR A 386 -30.81 -52.59 6.94
N GLU A 387 -31.31 -53.21 5.89
CA GLU A 387 -32.42 -52.79 5.07
C GLU A 387 -33.74 -52.84 5.86
N GLY A 388 -34.63 -51.87 5.61
CA GLY A 388 -36.02 -51.90 6.04
C GLY A 388 -36.93 -51.34 4.94
N LYS A 389 -37.34 -52.21 4.01
CA LYS A 389 -38.37 -51.94 3.01
C LYS A 389 -39.73 -51.75 3.69
N GLY A 390 -40.38 -50.64 3.41
CA GLY A 390 -41.78 -50.37 3.77
C GLY A 390 -42.48 -49.57 2.68
N ASN A 391 -43.04 -50.27 1.71
CA ASN A 391 -43.77 -49.73 0.57
C ASN A 391 -45.22 -49.41 0.98
N LYS A 392 -45.70 -48.17 0.81
CA LYS A 392 -47.14 -47.89 0.68
C LYS A 392 -47.39 -46.80 -0.37
N GLN A 393 -48.16 -47.20 -1.38
CA GLN A 393 -48.67 -46.41 -2.49
C GLN A 393 -49.63 -45.30 -2.02
N GLY A 394 -49.59 -44.20 -2.78
CA GLY A 394 -50.79 -43.61 -3.37
C GLY A 394 -51.72 -42.78 -2.47
N LYS A 395 -51.58 -41.45 -2.55
CA LYS A 395 -52.74 -40.55 -2.64
C LYS A 395 -52.37 -39.30 -3.44
N GLN A 396 -53.01 -39.16 -4.60
CA GLN A 396 -53.06 -37.93 -5.37
C GLN A 396 -53.87 -36.85 -4.64
N THR A 397 -53.47 -35.61 -4.92
CA THR A 397 -54.26 -34.37 -4.93
C THR A 397 -54.93 -33.92 -3.64
N ALA A 398 -54.29 -32.95 -3.00
CA ALA A 398 -54.96 -31.71 -2.60
C ALA A 398 -54.08 -30.53 -3.01
N GLN A 399 -54.55 -29.74 -3.97
CA GLN A 399 -54.08 -28.38 -4.18
C GLN A 399 -54.35 -27.59 -2.89
N SER A 400 -53.32 -27.30 -2.11
CA SER A 400 -53.39 -26.21 -1.13
C SER A 400 -52.98 -24.91 -1.83
N GLN A 401 -53.97 -24.22 -2.38
CA GLN A 401 -53.87 -22.76 -2.50
C GLN A 401 -53.84 -22.19 -1.07
N GLY A 402 -52.87 -21.31 -0.81
CA GLY A 402 -52.93 -20.37 0.32
C GLY A 402 -52.18 -20.79 1.59
N GLN A 403 -50.90 -20.44 1.66
CA GLN A 403 -50.29 -19.54 2.65
C GLN A 403 -48.78 -19.57 2.40
N GLY A 404 -48.20 -18.44 2.03
CA GLY A 404 -46.75 -18.34 1.91
C GLY A 404 -46.11 -18.68 3.24
N SER A 405 -44.92 -19.29 3.23
CA SER A 405 -44.18 -19.43 4.49
C SER A 405 -44.00 -18.03 5.11
N PRO A 406 -43.95 -17.88 6.46
CA PRO A 406 -43.78 -16.58 7.10
C PRO A 406 -42.56 -15.80 6.58
N ALA A 407 -41.54 -16.51 6.09
CA ALA A 407 -40.35 -15.93 5.51
C ALA A 407 -40.56 -15.43 4.06
N SER A 408 -41.38 -16.14 3.26
CA SER A 408 -41.83 -15.68 1.93
C SER A 408 -42.76 -14.46 2.04
N GLU A 409 -43.66 -14.42 3.02
CA GLU A 409 -44.50 -13.25 3.30
C GLU A 409 -43.67 -12.05 3.78
N SER A 410 -42.64 -12.27 4.60
CA SER A 410 -41.69 -11.22 5.02
C SER A 410 -40.83 -10.69 3.86
N ALA A 411 -40.45 -11.54 2.90
CA ALA A 411 -39.73 -11.13 1.70
C ALA A 411 -40.63 -10.29 0.77
N GLN A 412 -41.86 -10.75 0.55
CA GLN A 412 -42.86 -10.04 -0.25
C GLN A 412 -43.22 -8.67 0.36
N ALA A 413 -43.40 -8.59 1.68
CA ALA A 413 -43.67 -7.32 2.37
C ALA A 413 -42.50 -6.31 2.26
N LEU A 414 -41.25 -6.78 2.19
CA LEU A 414 -40.09 -5.92 1.94
C LEU A 414 -40.06 -5.41 0.49
N LEU A 415 -40.41 -6.26 -0.48
CA LEU A 415 -40.52 -5.92 -1.90
C LEU A 415 -41.66 -4.94 -2.19
N ASP A 416 -42.80 -5.11 -1.50
CA ASP A 416 -43.99 -4.28 -1.63
C ASP A 416 -43.83 -2.90 -0.96
N GLY A 417 -42.64 -2.60 -0.42
CA GLY A 417 -42.28 -1.27 0.03
C GLY A 417 -42.72 -0.93 1.45
N ALA A 418 -42.76 -1.92 2.37
CA ALA A 418 -43.04 -1.68 3.78
C ALA A 418 -42.27 -0.45 4.32
N ASP A 419 -42.97 0.41 5.08
CA ASP A 419 -42.48 1.72 5.51
C ASP A 419 -41.01 1.70 5.96
N GLY A 420 -40.17 2.40 5.20
CA GLY A 420 -38.74 2.56 5.46
C GLY A 420 -37.79 1.55 4.77
N ALA A 421 -38.29 0.67 3.90
CA ALA A 421 -37.47 -0.14 3.00
C ALA A 421 -36.81 0.74 1.90
N ARG A 422 -35.59 0.39 1.49
CA ARG A 422 -34.81 1.15 0.50
C ARG A 422 -34.07 0.23 -0.44
N ASN A 423 -34.13 0.53 -1.74
CA ASN A 423 -33.27 -0.09 -2.73
C ASN A 423 -31.85 0.48 -2.60
N VAL A 424 -30.88 -0.42 -2.50
CA VAL A 424 -29.46 -0.11 -2.47
C VAL A 424 -28.80 -0.83 -3.63
N THR A 425 -28.18 -0.07 -4.54
CA THR A 425 -27.28 -0.61 -5.55
C THR A 425 -25.92 -0.83 -4.90
N VAL A 426 -25.42 -2.06 -4.93
CA VAL A 426 -24.20 -2.48 -4.24
C VAL A 426 -22.96 -2.01 -5.00
N VAL A 427 -21.99 -1.45 -4.28
CA VAL A 427 -20.62 -1.18 -4.75
C VAL A 427 -19.65 -2.26 -4.26
N GLY A 428 -19.86 -2.76 -3.05
CA GLY A 428 -19.11 -3.87 -2.47
C GLY A 428 -19.52 -4.15 -1.03
N GLY A 429 -19.06 -5.26 -0.47
CA GLY A 429 -19.36 -5.64 0.90
C GLY A 429 -18.21 -6.38 1.58
N VAL A 430 -18.17 -6.31 2.91
CA VAL A 430 -17.28 -7.09 3.76
C VAL A 430 -18.06 -7.73 4.89
N ALA A 431 -17.73 -8.97 5.21
CA ALA A 431 -18.28 -9.70 6.34
C ALA A 431 -17.25 -9.89 7.46
N ASN A 432 -17.73 -10.38 8.60
CA ASN A 432 -16.93 -10.76 9.77
C ASN A 432 -15.99 -9.66 10.31
N VAL A 433 -16.39 -8.39 10.18
CA VAL A 433 -15.58 -7.22 10.52
C VAL A 433 -15.10 -7.28 11.97
N ASN A 434 -13.77 -7.25 12.18
CA ASN A 434 -13.11 -7.43 13.48
C ASN A 434 -13.45 -8.76 14.19
N LYS A 435 -13.55 -9.87 13.45
CA LYS A 435 -13.93 -11.20 13.97
C LYS A 435 -15.30 -11.22 14.67
N LYS A 436 -16.18 -10.28 14.32
CA LYS A 436 -17.57 -10.22 14.80
C LYS A 436 -18.48 -10.51 13.63
N LYS A 437 -19.62 -11.17 13.86
CA LYS A 437 -20.71 -11.35 12.89
C LYS A 437 -21.37 -10.00 12.55
N VAL A 438 -20.63 -9.15 11.88
CA VAL A 438 -20.99 -7.81 11.42
C VAL A 438 -20.58 -7.74 9.96
N ALA A 439 -21.51 -7.34 9.11
CA ALA A 439 -21.24 -7.07 7.70
C ALA A 439 -21.49 -5.59 7.38
N ILE A 440 -20.71 -5.07 6.45
CA ILE A 440 -20.85 -3.71 5.93
C ILE A 440 -20.98 -3.80 4.42
N ILE A 441 -22.02 -3.19 3.87
CA ILE A 441 -22.25 -3.09 2.42
C ILE A 441 -22.16 -1.61 2.06
N ALA A 442 -21.27 -1.26 1.16
CA ALA A 442 -21.25 0.07 0.56
C ALA A 442 -22.13 0.07 -0.70
N GLY A 443 -22.89 1.15 -0.89
CA GLY A 443 -23.75 1.26 -2.05
C GLY A 443 -24.37 2.63 -2.19
N ASN A 444 -25.34 2.73 -3.09
CA ASN A 444 -26.02 3.98 -3.39
C ASN A 444 -27.53 3.76 -3.37
N THR A 445 -28.27 4.73 -2.86
CA THR A 445 -29.73 4.75 -2.88
C THR A 445 -30.22 5.95 -3.65
N MET A 446 -31.31 5.80 -4.40
CA MET A 446 -31.90 6.87 -5.18
C MET A 446 -32.86 7.69 -4.32
N LYS A 447 -32.73 9.02 -4.35
CA LYS A 447 -33.71 9.91 -3.72
C LYS A 447 -34.94 10.01 -4.63
N GLN A 448 -36.06 9.45 -4.19
CA GLN A 448 -37.31 9.38 -4.98
C GLN A 448 -37.76 10.74 -5.53
N SER A 449 -37.56 11.83 -4.78
CA SER A 449 -38.02 13.16 -5.20
C SER A 449 -37.15 13.84 -6.27
N THR A 450 -35.89 13.41 -6.46
CA THR A 450 -34.95 14.09 -7.39
C THR A 450 -34.26 13.14 -8.35
N GLY A 451 -34.37 11.83 -8.18
CA GLY A 451 -33.59 10.84 -8.91
C GLY A 451 -32.09 10.82 -8.54
N GLU A 452 -31.66 11.68 -7.62
CA GLU A 452 -30.25 11.82 -7.22
C GLU A 452 -29.77 10.56 -6.50
N MET A 453 -28.65 9.99 -6.95
CA MET A 453 -27.98 8.88 -6.26
C MET A 453 -27.20 9.39 -5.06
N ARG A 454 -27.47 8.82 -3.88
CA ARG A 454 -26.80 9.20 -2.62
C ARG A 454 -26.04 8.01 -2.04
N PRO A 455 -24.79 8.21 -1.60
CA PRO A 455 -24.04 7.14 -0.97
C PRO A 455 -24.68 6.72 0.35
N VAL A 456 -24.66 5.42 0.59
CA VAL A 456 -25.10 4.78 1.83
C VAL A 456 -24.16 3.64 2.20
N ALA A 457 -24.08 3.36 3.49
CA ALA A 457 -23.45 2.15 3.98
C ALA A 457 -24.45 1.38 4.85
N VAL A 458 -24.65 0.11 4.57
CA VAL A 458 -25.54 -0.76 5.32
C VAL A 458 -24.71 -1.50 6.34
N ARG A 459 -25.10 -1.44 7.61
CA ARG A 459 -24.50 -2.22 8.69
C ARG A 459 -25.48 -3.32 9.10
N SER A 460 -25.05 -4.56 8.98
CA SER A 460 -25.72 -5.75 9.48
C SER A 460 -25.02 -6.27 10.73
N ASP A 461 -25.78 -6.72 11.74
CA ASP A 461 -25.26 -7.39 12.93
C ASP A 461 -26.02 -8.69 13.22
N LYS A 462 -25.74 -9.33 14.36
CA LYS A 462 -26.36 -10.62 14.75
C LYS A 462 -27.88 -10.59 14.84
N LYS A 463 -28.50 -9.41 14.94
CA LYS A 463 -29.96 -9.24 15.03
C LYS A 463 -30.59 -8.92 13.68
N THR A 464 -29.78 -8.67 12.64
CA THR A 464 -30.29 -8.40 11.30
C THR A 464 -30.80 -9.70 10.68
N ILE A 465 -32.04 -9.67 10.22
CA ILE A 465 -32.64 -10.78 9.47
C ILE A 465 -32.20 -10.65 8.01
N ILE A 466 -31.55 -11.68 7.48
CA ILE A 466 -31.11 -11.75 6.09
C ILE A 466 -31.93 -12.85 5.43
N VAL A 467 -32.58 -12.53 4.31
CA VAL A 467 -33.37 -13.46 3.51
C VAL A 467 -33.04 -13.31 2.03
N ASN A 468 -33.10 -14.40 1.26
CA ASN A 468 -33.07 -14.36 -0.20
C ASN A 468 -34.48 -14.11 -0.77
N VAL A 469 -34.59 -13.91 -2.08
CA VAL A 469 -35.88 -13.73 -2.79
C VAL A 469 -36.85 -14.90 -2.64
N GLU A 470 -36.35 -16.10 -2.34
CA GLU A 470 -37.16 -17.31 -2.09
C GLU A 470 -37.62 -17.41 -0.62
N GLY A 471 -37.20 -16.48 0.24
CA GLY A 471 -37.54 -16.44 1.67
C GLY A 471 -36.62 -17.29 2.55
N GLU A 472 -35.54 -17.84 2.02
CA GLU A 472 -34.57 -18.62 2.80
C GLU A 472 -33.64 -17.72 3.60
N HIS A 473 -33.31 -18.12 4.83
CA HIS A 473 -32.42 -17.36 5.70
C HIS A 473 -30.96 -17.39 5.23
N GLY A 474 -30.36 -16.21 5.10
CA GLY A 474 -28.98 -16.02 4.71
C GLY A 474 -28.00 -15.83 5.87
N SER A 475 -26.70 -15.95 5.59
CA SER A 475 -25.62 -15.63 6.52
C SER A 475 -24.97 -14.28 6.21
N PRO A 476 -24.25 -13.65 7.16
CA PRO A 476 -23.48 -12.44 6.89
C PRO A 476 -22.44 -12.60 5.77
N ASP A 477 -21.94 -13.81 5.52
CA ASP A 477 -20.92 -14.09 4.51
C ASP A 477 -21.45 -13.91 3.08
N MET A 478 -22.78 -13.99 2.89
CA MET A 478 -23.41 -13.67 1.60
C MET A 478 -23.14 -12.22 1.17
N MET A 479 -22.96 -11.31 2.14
CA MET A 479 -22.75 -9.88 1.85
C MET A 479 -21.41 -9.60 1.16
N GLU A 480 -20.41 -10.44 1.39
CA GLU A 480 -19.10 -10.34 0.74
C GLU A 480 -19.12 -10.87 -0.70
N LYS A 481 -20.11 -11.72 -1.02
CA LYS A 481 -20.30 -12.32 -2.35
C LYS A 481 -21.23 -11.52 -3.26
N LEU A 482 -21.80 -10.41 -2.77
CA LEU A 482 -22.68 -9.56 -3.57
C LEU A 482 -21.90 -8.96 -4.75
N SER A 483 -22.42 -9.15 -5.95
CA SER A 483 -21.84 -8.54 -7.15
C SER A 483 -22.06 -7.03 -7.15
N GLU A 484 -21.07 -6.30 -7.63
CA GLU A 484 -21.23 -4.86 -7.88
C GLU A 484 -22.36 -4.63 -8.88
N GLY A 485 -23.19 -3.61 -8.62
CA GLY A 485 -24.37 -3.30 -9.41
C GLY A 485 -25.62 -4.09 -9.04
N SER A 486 -25.52 -5.15 -8.24
CA SER A 486 -26.68 -5.87 -7.70
C SER A 486 -27.55 -4.95 -6.83
N ARG A 487 -28.84 -5.27 -6.75
CA ARG A 487 -29.83 -4.51 -5.97
C ARG A 487 -30.27 -5.33 -4.78
N ILE A 488 -30.15 -4.75 -3.60
CA ILE A 488 -30.69 -5.30 -2.36
C ILE A 488 -31.75 -4.37 -1.79
N VAL A 489 -32.70 -4.93 -1.03
CA VAL A 489 -33.70 -4.15 -0.29
C VAL A 489 -33.36 -4.14 1.18
N VAL A 490 -33.25 -2.95 1.76
CA VAL A 490 -32.79 -2.79 3.15
C VAL A 490 -33.81 -2.01 3.97
N LYS A 491 -34.27 -2.62 5.06
CA LYS A 491 -35.11 -1.96 6.07
C LYS A 491 -34.32 -1.67 7.32
N GLY A 492 -34.37 -0.42 7.79
CA GLY A 492 -33.68 -0.01 9.00
C GLY A 492 -33.59 1.49 9.20
N LYS A 493 -33.00 1.89 10.33
CA LYS A 493 -32.83 3.31 10.70
C LYS A 493 -31.61 3.89 9.99
N LYS A 494 -31.83 4.95 9.20
CA LYS A 494 -30.77 5.69 8.52
C LYS A 494 -30.27 6.85 9.40
N SER A 495 -28.95 6.98 9.52
CA SER A 495 -28.29 8.09 10.21
C SER A 495 -28.03 9.27 9.26
N ARG A 496 -27.69 10.44 9.84
CA ARG A 496 -27.28 11.63 9.06
C ARG A 496 -26.05 11.40 8.20
N ARG A 497 -25.16 10.47 8.58
CA ARG A 497 -23.94 10.10 7.83
C ARG A 497 -24.18 9.03 6.75
N GLY A 498 -25.43 8.76 6.38
CA GLY A 498 -25.74 7.79 5.32
C GLY A 498 -25.69 6.32 5.75
N VAL A 499 -25.40 6.02 7.03
CA VAL A 499 -25.39 4.63 7.52
C VAL A 499 -26.80 4.13 7.80
N ILE A 500 -27.19 3.00 7.22
CA ILE A 500 -28.44 2.27 7.52
C ILE A 500 -28.11 1.13 8.48
N ARG A 501 -28.63 1.19 9.71
CA ARG A 501 -28.57 0.05 10.65
C ARG A 501 -29.69 -0.91 10.30
N ALA A 502 -29.34 -2.01 9.63
CA ALA A 502 -30.30 -2.93 9.04
C ALA A 502 -31.00 -3.76 10.11
N THR A 503 -32.31 -3.82 10.02
CA THR A 503 -33.15 -4.81 10.72
C THR A 503 -33.44 -5.99 9.81
N HIS A 504 -33.63 -5.72 8.51
CA HIS A 504 -33.86 -6.72 7.48
C HIS A 504 -33.07 -6.37 6.21
N ILE A 505 -32.53 -7.39 5.56
CA ILE A 505 -31.89 -7.31 4.26
C ILE A 505 -32.48 -8.43 3.39
N LEU A 506 -33.05 -8.03 2.26
CA LEU A 506 -33.41 -8.93 1.18
C LEU A 506 -32.31 -8.86 0.12
N VAL A 507 -31.68 -10.00 -0.13
CA VAL A 507 -30.57 -10.17 -1.09
C VAL A 507 -31.09 -10.65 -2.43
#